data_AF-A0A2N2IQA2-F1
#
_entry.id   AF-A0A2N2IQA2-F1
#
_cell.length_a   1.000
_cell.length_b   1.000
_cell.length_c   1.000
_cell.angle_alpha   90.00
_cell.angle_beta   90.00
_cell.angle_gamma   90.00
#
_symmetry.space_group_name_H-M   'P 1'
#
loop_
_entity.id
_entity.type
_entity.pdbx_description
1 polymer ?
#
loop_
_entity_poly.entity_id
_entity_poly.type
_entity_poly.pdbx_seq_one_letter_code
_entity_poly.pdbx_strand_id
1 'polypeptide(L)' 'MNINNEDQAREAISLWRTEPTKAQLKNLRFALESLELSQMYYEQKGNEQGTARVVACQTIISGRIAEIEAE' A
#
# COMPACT_ATOMS: atom_id res chain seq x y z
N MET A 1 3.33 -8.93 -5.35
CA MET A 1 3.96 -7.69 -5.84
C MET A 1 4.61 -7.03 -4.63
N ASN A 2 5.88 -6.63 -4.71
CA ASN A 2 6.50 -5.85 -3.64
C ASN A 2 6.36 -4.36 -3.96
N ILE A 3 5.64 -3.63 -3.12
CA ILE A 3 5.54 -2.17 -3.18
C ILE A 3 6.63 -1.62 -2.25
N ASN A 4 7.65 -1.00 -2.83
CA ASN A 4 8.79 -0.47 -2.08
C ASN A 4 8.86 1.05 -2.11
N ASN A 5 8.08 1.71 -2.96
CA ASN A 5 8.04 3.14 -3.06
C ASN A 5 6.67 3.61 -3.56
N GLU A 6 6.52 4.92 -3.51
CA GLU A 6 5.34 5.67 -3.90
C GLU A 6 4.90 5.44 -5.35
N ASP A 7 5.83 5.33 -6.29
CA ASP A 7 5.51 5.10 -7.70
C ASP A 7 4.93 3.70 -7.90
N GLN A 8 5.52 2.69 -7.26
CA GLN A 8 5.03 1.31 -7.27
C GLN A 8 3.65 1.18 -6.60
N ALA A 9 3.38 1.98 -5.57
CA ALA A 9 2.06 2.03 -4.95
C ALA A 9 0.99 2.56 -5.94
N ARG A 10 1.31 3.62 -6.68
CA ARG A 10 0.44 4.21 -7.71
C ARG A 10 0.27 3.27 -8.90
N GLU A 11 1.33 2.59 -9.33
CA GLU A 11 1.27 1.59 -10.40
C GLU A 11 0.37 0.41 -10.01
N ALA A 12 0.49 -0.09 -8.78
CA ALA A 12 -0.37 -1.15 -8.25
C ALA A 12 -1.85 -0.74 -8.27
N ILE A 13 -2.16 0.48 -7.82
CA ILE A 13 -3.53 1.03 -7.89
C ILE A 13 -4.01 1.09 -9.34
N SER A 14 -3.19 1.60 -10.26
CA SER A 14 -3.55 1.69 -11.67
C SER A 14 -3.83 0.32 -12.28
N LEU A 15 -3.04 -0.69 -11.92
CA LEU A 15 -3.23 -2.07 -12.35
C LEU A 15 -4.55 -2.64 -11.82
N TRP A 16 -4.85 -2.45 -10.54
CA TRP A 16 -6.07 -3.02 -9.95
C TRP A 16 -7.32 -2.27 -10.33
N ARG A 17 -7.25 -0.99 -10.72
CA ARG A 17 -8.42 -0.19 -11.11
C ARG A 17 -9.25 -0.84 -12.25
N THR A 18 -8.65 -1.71 -13.07
CA THR A 18 -9.36 -2.47 -14.11
C THR A 18 -10.11 -3.71 -13.60
N GLU A 19 -9.87 -4.13 -12.36
CA GLU A 19 -10.53 -5.26 -11.73
C GLU A 19 -11.88 -4.87 -11.08
N PRO A 20 -12.79 -5.84 -10.81
CA PRO A 20 -14.00 -5.56 -10.03
C PRO A 20 -13.68 -5.02 -8.64
N THR A 21 -14.56 -4.18 -8.08
CA THR A 21 -14.39 -3.50 -6.78
C THR A 21 -13.95 -4.43 -5.64
N LYS A 22 -14.56 -5.61 -5.54
CA LYS A 22 -14.21 -6.60 -4.50
C LYS A 22 -12.77 -7.11 -4.65
N ALA A 23 -12.31 -7.29 -5.88
CA ALA A 23 -10.95 -7.74 -6.17
C ALA A 23 -9.93 -6.61 -5.93
N GLN A 24 -10.28 -5.36 -6.30
CA GLN A 24 -9.50 -4.17 -5.93
C GLN A 24 -9.27 -4.10 -4.42
N LEU A 25 -10.34 -4.10 -3.62
CA LEU A 25 -10.26 -4.02 -2.16
C LEU A 25 -9.44 -5.15 -1.56
N LYS A 26 -9.60 -6.37 -2.07
CA LYS A 26 -8.80 -7.52 -1.65
C LYS A 26 -7.31 -7.27 -1.88
N ASN A 27 -6.92 -6.86 -3.08
CA ASN A 27 -5.51 -6.65 -3.44
C ASN A 27 -4.90 -5.47 -2.66
N LEU A 28 -5.65 -4.37 -2.52
CA LEU A 28 -5.23 -3.19 -1.76
C LEU A 28 -5.00 -3.52 -0.28
N ARG A 29 -5.91 -4.27 0.35
CA ARG A 29 -5.76 -4.69 1.75
C ARG A 29 -4.57 -5.61 1.96
N PHE A 30 -4.36 -6.58 1.07
CA PHE A 30 -3.15 -7.42 1.13
C PHE A 30 -1.85 -6.62 0.97
N ALA A 31 -1.86 -5.61 0.09
CA ALA A 31 -0.72 -4.73 -0.07
C ALA A 31 -0.46 -3.89 1.18
N LEU A 32 -1.52 -3.40 1.84
CA LEU A 32 -1.42 -2.66 3.09
C LEU A 32 -0.81 -3.53 4.21
N GLU A 33 -1.31 -4.75 4.41
CA GLU A 33 -0.77 -5.70 5.40
C GLU A 33 0.72 -5.98 5.14
N SER A 34 1.12 -6.16 3.88
CA SER A 34 2.53 -6.36 3.53
C SER A 34 3.41 -5.14 3.81
N LEU A 35 2.87 -3.93 3.67
CA LEU A 35 3.58 -2.69 3.99
C LEU A 35 3.71 -2.53 5.51
N GLU A 36 2.69 -2.86 6.30
CA GLU A 36 2.77 -2.88 7.77
C GLU A 36 3.89 -3.80 8.28
N LEU A 37 4.02 -5.00 7.72
CA LEU A 37 5.14 -5.90 8.03
C LEU A 37 6.50 -5.29 7.67
N SER A 38 6.58 -4.59 6.54
CA SER A 38 7.80 -3.92 6.09
C SER A 38 8.16 -2.74 6.99
N GLN A 39 7.16 -2.00 7.48
CA GLN A 39 7.34 -0.92 8.43
C GLN A 39 7.95 -1.44 9.74
N MET A 40 7.36 -2.49 10.32
CA MET A 40 7.89 -3.13 11.54
C MET A 40 9.35 -3.57 11.37
N TYR A 41 9.67 -4.13 10.20
CA TYR A 41 11.04 -4.51 9.87
C TYR A 41 12.00 -3.31 9.87
N TYR A 42 11.64 -2.20 9.21
CA TYR A 42 12.49 -1.01 9.17
C TYR A 42 12.62 -0.33 10.53
N GLU A 43 11.54 -0.28 11.31
CA GLU A 43 11.54 0.25 12.68
C GLU A 43 12.50 -0.55 13.58
N GLN A 44 12.45 -1.89 13.51
CA GLN A 44 13.37 -2.76 14.26
C GLN A 44 14.84 -2.56 13.89
N LYS A 45 15.12 -2.09 12.67
CA LYS A 45 16.47 -1.79 12.19
C LYS A 45 16.89 -0.34 12.42
N GLY A 46 16.03 0.51 12.99
CA GLY A 46 16.28 1.94 13.10
C GLY A 46 16.42 2.63 11.74
N ASN A 47 15.80 2.08 10.69
CA ASN A 47 15.87 2.63 9.34
C ASN A 47 14.73 3.62 9.11
N GLU A 48 14.91 4.86 9.60
CA GLU A 48 13.90 5.92 9.52
C GLU A 48 13.49 6.25 8.08
N GLN A 49 14.43 6.25 7.14
CA GLN A 49 14.13 6.48 5.72
C GLN A 49 13.25 5.36 5.13
N GLY A 50 13.56 4.11 5.49
CA GLY A 50 12.76 2.94 5.11
C GLY A 50 11.34 3.04 5.67
N THR A 51 11.21 3.36 6.96
CA THR A 51 9.92 3.58 7.63
C THR A 51 9.12 4.70 6.95
N ALA A 52 9.71 5.88 6.74
CA ALA A 52 9.03 7.01 6.11
C ALA A 52 8.49 6.67 4.71
N ARG A 53 9.30 5.96 3.91
CA ARG A 53 8.91 5.52 2.57
C ARG A 53 7.75 4.52 2.61
N VAL A 54 7.75 3.58 3.55
CA VAL A 54 6.65 2.61 3.71
C VAL A 54 5.37 3.31 4.17
N VAL A 55 5.46 4.24 5.12
CA VAL A 55 4.30 5.04 5.59
C VAL A 55 3.68 5.86 4.46
N ALA A 56 4.49 6.43 3.57
CA ALA A 56 3.99 7.12 2.38
C ALA A 56 3.20 6.16 1.46
N CYS A 57 3.71 4.95 1.24
CA CYS A 57 3.01 3.92 0.46
C CYS A 57 1.69 3.50 1.13
N GLN A 58 1.70 3.28 2.44
CA GLN A 58 0.49 2.92 3.20
C GLN A 58 -0.59 4.01 3.06
N THR A 59 -0.21 5.28 3.14
CA THR A 59 -1.12 6.43 2.99
C THR A 59 -1.80 6.43 1.60
N ILE A 60 -1.04 6.15 0.54
CA ILE A 60 -1.58 6.06 -0.82
C ILE A 60 -2.58 4.90 -0.94
N ILE A 61 -2.21 3.72 -0.43
CA ILE A 61 -3.04 2.51 -0.50
C ILE A 61 -4.32 2.67 0.33
N SER A 62 -4.21 3.16 1.57
CA SER A 62 -5.36 3.35 2.46
C SER A 62 -6.30 4.44 1.95
N GLY A 63 -5.76 5.51 1.36
CA GLY A 63 -6.57 6.52 0.67
C GLY A 63 -7.43 5.92 -0.44
N ARG A 64 -6.86 5.05 -1.28
CA ARG A 64 -7.63 4.38 -2.33
C ARG A 64 -8.67 3.40 -1.80
N ILE A 65 -8.39 2.70 -0.71
CA ILE A 65 -9.38 1.84 -0.05
C ILE A 65 -10.58 2.68 0.41
N ALA A 66 -10.33 3.80 1.10
CA ALA A 66 -11.38 4.68 1.60
C ALA A 66 -12.23 5.29 0.46
N GLU A 67 -11.61 5.65 -0.68
CA GLU A 67 -12.34 6.11 -1.87
C GLU A 67 -13.32 5.06 -2.38
N ILE A 68 -12.88 3.80 -2.48
CA ILE A 68 -13.71 2.70 -3.00
C ILE A 68 -14.85 2.35 -2.03
N GLU A 69 -14.61 2.41 -0.72
CA GLU A 69 -15.62 2.09 0.29
C GLU A 69 -16.68 3.18 0.47
N ALA A 70 -16.42 4.39 -0.03
CA ALA A 70 -17.36 5.51 -0.02
C ALA A 70 -18.29 5.55 -1.26
N GLU A 71 -18.03 4.73 -2.27
CA GLU A 71 -18.87 4.53 -3.47
C GLU A 71 -20.05 3.58 -3.21
#